data_AF-A0A8R1EM08-F1
#
_entry.id   AF-A0A8R1EM08-F1
#
_cell.length_a   1.000
_cell.length_b   1.000
_cell.length_c   1.000
_cell.angle_alpha   90.00
_cell.angle_beta   90.00
_cell.angle_gamma   90.00
#
_symmetry.space_group_name_H-M   'P 1'
#
loop_
_entity.id
_entity.type
_entity.pdbx_description
1 polymer ?
#
loop_
_entity_poly.entity_id
_entity_poly.type
_entity_poly.pdbx_seq_one_letter_code
_entity_poly.pdbx_strand_id
1 'polypeptide(L)'
;MSGKNNKGVVSLRIINFSELEKTEWSDPVYIGNVQWVLGACTETSEKTKNVKHLGVRLLCQHYSLSNLWSCTASVRFALVKPNSNNKNNAFSMEFEQKFDLDDKKLEVPNFINWEEANNMRFIKDDQIIVKAHITITNITGIQEKILETFEYPVDNLTDAVLIVEGKKVHVGKQILAWHSRFFRALFYSEFAESSQDEITLEDIRHSEFVDFLNFVYPTSKTINKENVEHLLKLADRFEAPSVLSKCEQFLIFSNEHVVVKLKYSEKYRLSRIQDNSLKALTTCAQIIELPKHPDYKSLGGCTHTVLLHKMIDLVSLQSVSPK
;
A
#
# COMPACT_ATOMS: atom_id res chain seq x y z
N MET A 1 19.67 1.26 7.21
CA MET A 1 19.15 0.02 7.82
C MET A 1 17.84 0.34 8.52
N SER A 2 16.72 0.24 7.80
CA SER A 2 15.38 0.34 8.38
C SER A 2 15.25 -0.64 9.56
N GLY A 3 14.99 -0.14 10.76
CA GLY A 3 14.80 -0.98 11.94
C GLY A 3 13.65 -1.95 11.72
N LYS A 4 13.89 -3.25 11.95
CA LYS A 4 12.85 -4.29 11.87
C LYS A 4 11.66 -3.88 12.76
N ASN A 5 10.56 -3.44 12.17
CA ASN A 5 9.35 -3.10 12.90
C ASN A 5 8.59 -4.39 13.27
N ASN A 6 9.21 -5.22 14.11
CA ASN A 6 8.70 -6.52 14.54
C ASN A 6 7.74 -6.42 15.72
N LYS A 7 7.45 -5.21 16.21
CA LYS A 7 6.49 -4.95 17.28
C LYS A 7 5.40 -4.02 16.78
N GLY A 8 4.16 -4.31 17.13
CA GLY A 8 3.05 -3.45 16.76
C GLY A 8 1.77 -3.77 17.52
N VAL A 9 0.72 -3.01 17.23
CA VAL A 9 -0.57 -3.16 17.87
C VAL A 9 -1.67 -3.13 16.83
N VAL A 10 -2.53 -4.15 16.84
CA VAL A 10 -3.81 -4.15 16.12
C VAL A 10 -4.89 -3.72 17.09
N SER A 11 -5.71 -2.74 16.71
CA SER A 11 -6.80 -2.23 17.56
C SER A 11 -8.13 -2.39 16.86
N LEU A 12 -9.12 -2.93 17.59
CA LEU A 12 -10.51 -3.04 17.18
C LEU A 12 -11.36 -2.22 18.14
N ARG A 13 -12.03 -1.19 17.63
CA ARG A 13 -13.05 -0.44 18.37
C ARG A 13 -14.40 -1.02 18.03
N ILE A 14 -15.12 -1.50 19.04
CA ILE A 14 -16.48 -2.03 18.87
C ILE A 14 -17.44 -0.93 19.33
N ILE A 15 -18.39 -0.60 18.45
CA ILE A 15 -19.48 0.34 18.72
C ILE A 15 -20.74 -0.51 18.99
N ASN A 16 -21.63 -0.03 19.85
CA ASN A 16 -22.81 -0.76 20.31
C ASN A 16 -22.42 -2.13 20.91
N PHE A 17 -21.43 -2.13 21.81
CA PHE A 17 -20.85 -3.35 22.36
C PHE A 17 -21.91 -4.25 23.03
N SER A 18 -22.91 -3.65 23.66
CA SER A 18 -24.03 -4.38 24.27
C SER A 18 -24.80 -5.29 23.29
N GLU A 19 -24.79 -4.96 21.99
CA GLU A 19 -25.47 -5.68 20.89
C GLU A 19 -24.52 -6.56 20.06
N LEU A 20 -23.26 -6.73 20.46
CA LEU A 20 -22.30 -7.55 19.73
C LEU A 20 -22.77 -9.02 19.72
N GLU A 21 -23.16 -9.52 18.55
CA GLU A 21 -23.52 -10.93 18.34
C GLU A 21 -22.57 -11.62 17.36
N LYS A 22 -22.31 -10.96 16.23
CA LYS A 22 -21.41 -11.45 15.18
C LYS A 22 -19.97 -11.04 15.48
N THR A 23 -19.05 -11.63 14.72
CA THR A 23 -17.64 -11.23 14.84
C THR A 23 -17.42 -9.92 14.11
N GLU A 24 -17.04 -8.90 14.86
CA GLU A 24 -16.50 -7.66 14.32
C GLU A 24 -15.01 -7.84 14.07
N TRP A 25 -14.51 -7.27 12.98
CA TRP A 25 -13.11 -7.39 12.56
C TRP A 25 -12.47 -6.01 12.39
N SER A 26 -11.19 -5.90 12.70
CA SER A 26 -10.40 -4.72 12.40
C SER A 26 -10.06 -4.64 10.92
N ASP A 27 -9.63 -3.46 10.47
CA ASP A 27 -8.85 -3.38 9.23
C ASP A 27 -7.55 -4.20 9.35
N PRO A 28 -7.00 -4.72 8.25
CA PRO A 28 -5.71 -5.39 8.26
C PRO A 28 -4.57 -4.44 8.64
N VAL A 29 -3.71 -4.89 9.56
CA VAL A 29 -2.51 -4.16 9.99
C VAL A 29 -1.28 -4.99 9.69
N TYR A 30 -0.21 -4.36 9.20
CA TYR A 30 1.06 -5.04 8.91
C TYR A 30 2.09 -4.78 10.01
N ILE A 31 2.61 -5.85 10.60
CA ILE A 31 3.68 -5.81 11.60
C ILE A 31 4.74 -6.81 11.12
N GLY A 32 6.00 -6.37 11.00
CA GLY A 32 7.06 -7.20 10.41
C GLY A 32 6.75 -7.71 9.00
N ASN A 33 5.96 -6.98 8.21
CA ASN A 33 5.43 -7.40 6.90
C ASN A 33 4.47 -8.60 6.91
N VAL A 34 4.02 -9.01 8.10
CA VAL A 34 2.96 -10.01 8.27
C VAL A 34 1.63 -9.28 8.47
N GLN A 35 0.58 -9.72 7.78
CA GLN A 35 -0.76 -9.18 7.92
C GLN A 35 -1.47 -9.78 9.13
N TRP A 36 -2.06 -8.91 9.93
CA TRP A 36 -2.81 -9.26 11.13
C TRP A 36 -4.21 -8.66 11.08
N VAL A 37 -5.22 -9.45 11.46
CA VAL A 37 -6.61 -9.00 11.60
C VAL A 37 -7.14 -9.43 12.95
N LEU A 38 -7.60 -8.47 13.75
CA LEU A 38 -8.15 -8.73 15.08
C LEU A 38 -9.67 -8.82 14.98
N GLY A 39 -10.25 -9.84 15.59
CA GLY A 39 -11.69 -10.02 15.70
C GLY A 39 -12.14 -10.22 17.13
N ALA A 40 -13.39 -9.84 17.41
CA ALA A 40 -14.05 -10.06 18.69
C ALA A 40 -15.52 -10.39 18.47
N CYS A 41 -16.07 -11.28 19.30
CA CYS A 41 -17.47 -11.67 19.25
C CYS A 41 -17.98 -12.13 20.63
N THR A 42 -19.29 -12.27 20.77
CA THR A 42 -19.84 -13.11 21.84
C THR A 42 -19.57 -14.58 21.54
N GLU A 43 -19.24 -15.34 22.57
CA GLU A 43 -19.05 -16.79 22.50
C GLU A 43 -19.81 -17.44 23.66
N THR A 44 -20.67 -18.41 23.32
CA THR A 44 -21.54 -19.12 24.27
C THR A 44 -21.65 -20.61 23.90
N SER A 45 -20.71 -21.14 23.11
CA SER A 45 -20.68 -22.57 22.77
C SER A 45 -20.13 -23.44 23.91
N GLU A 46 -20.08 -24.75 23.69
CA GLU A 46 -19.46 -25.72 24.60
C GLU A 46 -18.02 -25.35 25.00
N LYS A 47 -17.28 -24.64 24.13
CA LYS A 47 -15.93 -24.11 24.44
C LYS A 47 -15.90 -23.21 25.67
N THR A 48 -17.04 -22.60 25.99
CA THR A 48 -17.25 -21.71 27.15
C THR A 48 -18.19 -22.32 28.18
N LYS A 49 -18.47 -23.63 28.09
CA LYS A 49 -19.47 -24.33 28.92
C LYS A 49 -20.84 -23.65 28.85
N ASN A 50 -21.18 -23.09 27.69
CA ASN A 50 -22.43 -22.34 27.46
C ASN A 50 -22.60 -21.10 28.35
N VAL A 51 -21.51 -20.55 28.88
CA VAL A 51 -21.50 -19.27 29.61
C VAL A 51 -21.06 -18.18 28.64
N LYS A 52 -21.82 -17.09 28.55
CA LYS A 52 -21.51 -15.98 27.63
C LYS A 52 -20.17 -15.33 28.01
N HIS A 53 -19.24 -15.32 27.06
CA HIS A 53 -17.94 -14.63 27.14
C HIS A 53 -17.79 -13.67 25.96
N LEU A 54 -16.93 -12.68 26.15
CA LEU A 54 -16.31 -12.00 25.02
C LEU A 54 -15.14 -12.87 24.56
N GLY A 55 -15.21 -13.38 23.34
CA GLY A 55 -14.13 -14.12 22.68
C GLY A 55 -13.32 -13.21 21.78
N VAL A 56 -12.02 -13.49 21.65
CA VAL A 56 -11.12 -12.77 20.73
C VAL A 56 -10.44 -13.73 19.76
N ARG A 57 -10.18 -13.25 18.56
CA ARG A 57 -9.51 -13.99 17.48
C ARG A 57 -8.47 -13.11 16.84
N LEU A 58 -7.29 -13.65 16.58
CA LEU A 58 -6.27 -13.00 15.77
C LEU A 58 -5.96 -13.88 14.58
N LEU A 59 -6.13 -13.31 13.38
CA LEU A 59 -5.78 -13.95 12.12
C LEU A 59 -4.41 -13.46 11.67
N CYS A 60 -3.55 -14.40 11.27
CA CYS A 60 -2.23 -14.15 10.70
C CYS A 60 -2.22 -14.67 9.26
N GLN A 61 -2.01 -13.77 8.29
CA GLN A 61 -1.89 -14.10 6.87
C GLN A 61 -3.01 -15.04 6.34
N HIS A 62 -4.26 -14.86 6.80
CA HIS A 62 -5.30 -15.88 6.65
C HIS A 62 -5.65 -16.22 5.19
N TYR A 63 -5.48 -15.26 4.27
CA TYR A 63 -5.66 -15.47 2.84
C TYR A 63 -4.53 -16.23 2.14
N SER A 64 -3.36 -16.42 2.77
CA SER A 64 -2.21 -17.10 2.14
C SER A 64 -2.46 -18.58 2.00
N LEU A 65 -2.38 -19.12 0.77
CA LEU A 65 -2.46 -20.57 0.52
C LEU A 65 -1.08 -21.26 0.54
N SER A 66 0.00 -20.50 0.72
CA SER A 66 1.36 -21.04 0.70
C SER A 66 1.71 -21.70 2.05
N ASN A 67 2.42 -22.82 2.00
CA ASN A 67 3.05 -23.48 3.16
C ASN A 67 4.51 -23.05 3.39
N LEU A 68 5.03 -22.12 2.58
CA LEU A 68 6.43 -21.68 2.65
C LEU A 68 6.67 -20.58 3.70
N TRP A 69 5.61 -20.07 4.33
CA TRP A 69 5.71 -19.03 5.34
C TRP A 69 5.46 -19.59 6.74
N SER A 70 6.11 -18.98 7.73
CA SER A 70 5.70 -19.08 9.12
C SER A 70 6.07 -17.82 9.88
N CYS A 71 5.33 -17.52 10.94
CA CYS A 71 5.56 -16.38 11.82
C CYS A 71 5.42 -16.84 13.27
N THR A 72 6.47 -16.74 14.08
CA THR A 72 6.38 -16.96 15.53
C THR A 72 6.26 -15.62 16.23
N ALA A 73 5.26 -15.48 17.10
CA ALA A 73 5.01 -14.22 17.80
C ALA A 73 4.50 -14.43 19.23
N SER A 74 4.87 -13.52 20.13
CA SER A 74 4.13 -13.26 21.36
C SER A 74 2.98 -12.30 21.05
N VAL A 75 1.78 -12.68 21.50
CA VAL A 75 0.54 -11.95 21.30
C VAL A 75 -0.10 -11.69 22.65
N ARG A 76 -0.27 -10.42 23.00
CA ARG A 76 -0.99 -9.99 24.20
C ARG A 76 -2.29 -9.29 23.82
N PHE A 77 -3.41 -9.98 24.02
CA PHE A 77 -4.73 -9.37 23.94
C PHE A 77 -4.99 -8.52 25.17
N ALA A 78 -5.56 -7.34 24.98
CA ALA A 78 -5.88 -6.40 26.05
C ALA A 78 -7.22 -5.71 25.80
N LEU A 79 -8.00 -5.56 26.87
CA LEU A 79 -9.24 -4.81 26.89
C LEU A 79 -8.97 -3.42 27.48
N VAL A 80 -9.32 -2.36 26.74
CA VAL A 80 -8.98 -0.98 27.11
C VAL A 80 -10.21 -0.10 27.01
N LYS A 81 -10.39 0.77 28.02
CA LYS A 81 -11.45 1.78 28.02
C LYS A 81 -11.16 2.87 26.98
N PRO A 82 -12.15 3.24 26.13
CA PRO A 82 -11.98 4.35 25.20
C PRO A 82 -11.51 5.64 25.87
N ASN A 83 -10.51 6.30 25.27
CA ASN A 83 -9.98 7.59 25.70
C ASN A 83 -9.43 7.63 27.14
N SER A 84 -9.02 6.49 27.69
CA SER A 84 -8.34 6.40 28.98
C SER A 84 -6.82 6.26 28.79
N ASN A 85 -6.04 7.12 29.44
CA ASN A 85 -4.58 7.00 29.51
C ASN A 85 -4.11 6.09 30.66
N ASN A 86 -5.04 5.57 31.48
CA ASN A 86 -4.70 4.83 32.67
C ASN A 86 -4.40 3.36 32.35
N LYS A 87 -3.12 2.97 32.42
CA LYS A 87 -2.63 1.61 32.14
C LYS A 87 -3.07 0.57 33.19
N ASN A 88 -3.46 1.00 34.39
CA ASN A 88 -3.72 0.10 35.52
C ASN A 88 -5.09 -0.61 35.51
N ASN A 89 -5.95 -0.33 34.53
CA ASN A 89 -7.30 -0.91 34.43
C ASN A 89 -7.50 -1.83 33.20
N ALA A 90 -6.43 -2.29 32.55
CA ALA A 90 -6.54 -3.17 31.39
C ALA A 90 -6.52 -4.64 31.80
N PHE A 91 -7.55 -5.40 31.43
CA PHE A 91 -7.49 -6.87 31.44
C PHE A 91 -6.65 -7.34 30.25
N SER A 92 -5.74 -8.29 30.44
CA SER A 92 -4.97 -8.84 29.33
C SER A 92 -4.57 -10.29 29.54
N MET A 93 -4.40 -11.00 28.42
CA MET A 93 -3.85 -12.36 28.35
C MET A 93 -2.76 -12.40 27.30
N GLU A 94 -1.71 -13.19 27.53
CA GLU A 94 -0.55 -13.31 26.65
C GLU A 94 -0.37 -14.77 26.21
N PHE A 95 0.03 -14.93 24.94
CA PHE A 95 0.17 -16.21 24.27
C PHE A 95 1.41 -16.18 23.39
N GLU A 96 2.06 -17.33 23.22
CA GLU A 96 3.05 -17.53 22.17
C GLU A 96 2.50 -18.54 21.16
N GLN A 97 2.59 -18.19 19.88
CA GLN A 97 2.14 -19.07 18.82
C GLN A 97 3.02 -18.95 17.59
N LYS A 98 3.25 -20.09 16.94
CA LYS A 98 3.74 -20.15 15.57
C LYS A 98 2.53 -20.23 14.64
N PHE A 99 2.44 -19.26 13.75
CA PHE A 99 1.45 -19.20 12.68
C PHE A 99 2.07 -19.73 11.39
N ASP A 100 1.35 -20.59 10.68
CA ASP A 100 1.71 -21.10 9.35
C ASP A 100 0.44 -21.51 8.58
N LEU A 101 0.55 -22.28 7.49
CA LEU A 101 -0.60 -22.66 6.66
C LEU A 101 -1.68 -23.41 7.46
N ASP A 102 -1.26 -24.28 8.39
CA ASP A 102 -2.16 -25.16 9.13
C ASP A 102 -2.78 -24.43 10.32
N ASP A 103 -2.04 -23.49 10.93
CA ASP A 103 -2.50 -22.73 12.08
C ASP A 103 -2.37 -21.21 11.87
N LYS A 104 -3.38 -20.62 11.22
CA LYS A 104 -3.43 -19.17 10.91
C LYS A 104 -4.15 -18.34 11.96
N LYS A 105 -4.65 -18.95 13.05
CA LYS A 105 -5.58 -18.29 13.97
C LYS A 105 -5.23 -18.59 15.42
N LEU A 106 -5.09 -17.53 16.20
CA LEU A 106 -5.16 -17.60 17.66
C LEU A 106 -6.59 -17.28 18.08
N GLU A 107 -7.29 -18.22 18.71
CA GLU A 107 -8.64 -18.01 19.23
C GLU A 107 -8.67 -18.23 20.74
N VAL A 108 -9.23 -17.24 21.46
CA VAL A 108 -9.43 -17.29 22.91
C VAL A 108 -10.94 -17.12 23.16
N PRO A 109 -11.73 -18.21 23.14
CA PRO A 109 -13.18 -18.14 23.20
C PRO A 109 -13.68 -17.61 24.57
N ASN A 110 -12.94 -17.91 25.62
CA ASN A 110 -13.22 -17.53 27.01
C ASN A 110 -12.33 -16.38 27.49
N PHE A 111 -12.04 -15.40 26.63
CA PHE A 111 -11.09 -14.33 26.94
C PHE A 111 -11.51 -13.54 28.20
N ILE A 112 -12.76 -13.14 28.31
CA ILE A 112 -13.31 -12.55 29.54
C ILE A 112 -14.80 -12.85 29.66
N ASN A 113 -15.31 -13.02 30.88
CA ASN A 113 -16.73 -13.22 31.11
C ASN A 113 -17.53 -12.00 30.61
N TRP A 114 -18.71 -12.22 30.02
CA TRP A 114 -19.50 -11.14 29.42
C TRP A 114 -19.90 -10.07 30.44
N GLU A 115 -20.34 -10.46 31.63
CA GLU A 115 -20.74 -9.51 32.69
C GLU A 115 -19.55 -8.67 33.16
N GLU A 116 -18.36 -9.27 33.19
CA GLU A 116 -17.12 -8.58 33.55
C GLU A 116 -16.65 -7.62 32.45
N ALA A 117 -16.77 -8.02 31.18
CA ALA A 117 -16.51 -7.16 30.03
C ALA A 117 -17.49 -5.98 29.96
N ASN A 118 -18.74 -6.21 30.34
CA ASN A 118 -19.82 -5.21 30.35
C ASN A 118 -19.75 -4.22 31.52
N ASN A 119 -18.62 -4.20 32.24
CA ASN A 119 -18.41 -3.30 33.35
C ASN A 119 -17.95 -1.91 32.88
N MET A 120 -18.43 -0.85 33.54
CA MET A 120 -18.05 0.56 33.29
C MET A 120 -16.53 0.83 33.37
N ARG A 121 -15.73 -0.07 33.96
CA ARG A 121 -14.27 0.03 33.94
C ARG A 121 -13.67 -0.13 32.54
N PHE A 122 -14.35 -0.82 31.61
CA PHE A 122 -13.90 -1.01 30.23
C PHE A 122 -14.76 -0.27 29.20
N ILE A 123 -16.02 0.02 29.51
CA ILE A 123 -16.96 0.62 28.56
C ILE A 123 -17.05 2.13 28.76
N LYS A 124 -17.17 2.86 27.63
CA LYS A 124 -17.58 4.26 27.59
C LYS A 124 -18.48 4.47 26.38
N ASP A 125 -19.66 5.07 26.57
CA ASP A 125 -20.61 5.38 25.48
C ASP A 125 -20.96 4.15 24.62
N ASP A 126 -21.20 3.01 25.28
CA ASP A 126 -21.38 1.67 24.69
C ASP A 126 -20.28 1.25 23.70
N GLN A 127 -19.06 1.75 23.93
CA GLN A 127 -17.87 1.39 23.17
C GLN A 127 -16.82 0.74 24.06
N ILE A 128 -16.09 -0.18 23.44
CA ILE A 128 -14.94 -0.86 24.02
C ILE A 128 -13.83 -0.98 22.97
N ILE A 129 -12.58 -1.09 23.42
CA ILE A 129 -11.42 -1.29 22.54
C ILE A 129 -10.72 -2.58 22.92
N VAL A 130 -10.63 -3.50 21.96
CA VAL A 130 -9.78 -4.68 22.04
C VAL A 130 -8.48 -4.38 21.30
N LYS A 131 -7.34 -4.71 21.92
CA LYS A 131 -6.01 -4.56 21.32
C LYS A 131 -5.26 -5.88 21.33
N ALA A 132 -4.58 -6.21 20.23
CA ALA A 132 -3.57 -7.26 20.20
C ALA A 132 -2.20 -6.60 20.07
N HIS A 133 -1.35 -6.74 21.09
CA HIS A 133 0.04 -6.31 21.05
C HIS A 133 0.87 -7.49 20.57
N ILE A 134 1.61 -7.31 19.49
CA ILE A 134 2.28 -8.40 18.79
C ILE A 134 3.77 -8.12 18.78
N THR A 135 4.56 -9.10 19.19
CA THR A 135 6.02 -9.10 19.08
C THR A 135 6.44 -10.32 18.28
N ILE A 136 6.90 -10.09 17.06
CA ILE A 136 7.35 -11.15 16.16
C ILE A 136 8.81 -11.50 16.50
N THR A 137 9.03 -12.78 16.77
CA THR A 137 10.34 -13.33 17.15
C THR A 137 11.04 -13.96 15.95
N ASN A 138 10.29 -14.64 15.07
CA ASN A 138 10.85 -15.27 13.88
C ASN A 138 9.87 -15.23 12.70
N ILE A 139 10.39 -15.02 11.50
CA ILE A 139 9.63 -15.04 10.24
C ILE A 139 10.40 -15.89 9.23
N THR A 140 9.70 -16.79 8.55
CA THR A 140 10.21 -17.54 7.39
C THR A 140 9.29 -17.30 6.20
N GLY A 141 9.84 -17.24 4.99
CA GLY A 141 9.07 -17.17 3.74
C GLY A 141 8.36 -15.86 3.42
N ILE A 142 8.40 -14.88 4.33
CA ILE A 142 7.87 -13.52 4.10
C ILE A 142 9.05 -12.57 3.97
N GLN A 143 9.18 -11.96 2.79
CA GLN A 143 10.26 -11.01 2.53
C GLN A 143 10.00 -9.69 3.23
N GLU A 144 11.06 -9.12 3.79
CA GLU A 144 11.02 -7.79 4.37
C GLU A 144 10.82 -6.75 3.25
N LYS A 145 9.77 -5.94 3.36
CA LYS A 145 9.63 -4.75 2.51
C LYS A 145 10.62 -3.70 2.99
N ILE A 146 11.66 -3.47 2.21
CA ILE A 146 12.64 -2.42 2.48
C ILE A 146 12.10 -1.14 1.88
N LEU A 147 11.92 -0.09 2.69
CA LEU A 147 11.62 1.26 2.24
C LEU A 147 12.64 2.19 2.88
N GLU A 148 13.08 3.18 2.12
CA GLU A 148 14.06 4.16 2.59
C GLU A 148 13.42 5.55 2.70
N THR A 149 13.75 6.25 3.79
CA THR A 149 13.32 7.65 4.01
C THR A 149 14.30 8.64 3.40
N PHE A 150 15.54 8.22 3.16
CA PHE A 150 16.65 9.05 2.67
C PHE A 150 16.97 10.26 3.58
N GLU A 151 16.50 10.27 4.83
CA GLU A 151 16.70 11.37 5.78
C GLU A 151 18.12 11.42 6.36
N TYR A 152 18.84 10.29 6.33
CA TYR A 152 20.16 10.16 6.92
C TYR A 152 21.15 9.65 5.88
N PRO A 153 22.42 10.09 5.95
CA PRO A 153 23.46 9.55 5.10
C PRO A 153 23.71 8.06 5.40
N VAL A 154 24.13 7.33 4.38
CA VAL A 154 24.59 5.95 4.50
C VAL A 154 26.07 5.95 4.15
N ASP A 155 26.90 5.57 5.13
CA ASP A 155 28.35 5.58 5.00
C ASP A 155 28.82 4.89 3.73
N ASN A 156 29.68 5.57 2.97
CA ASN A 156 30.25 5.13 1.70
C ASN A 156 29.23 4.90 0.55
N LEU A 157 27.94 5.18 0.74
CA LEU A 157 26.91 4.99 -0.29
C LEU A 157 26.19 6.29 -0.69
N THR A 158 26.10 7.28 0.20
CA THR A 158 25.55 8.59 -0.09
C THR A 158 26.65 9.64 -0.21
N ASP A 159 26.67 10.37 -1.32
CA ASP A 159 27.68 11.37 -1.71
C ASP A 159 27.06 12.65 -2.30
N ALA A 160 25.74 12.82 -2.17
CA ALA A 160 25.02 14.05 -2.47
C ALA A 160 23.87 14.30 -1.47
N VAL A 161 23.56 15.57 -1.26
CA VAL A 161 22.39 16.04 -0.50
C VAL A 161 21.51 16.89 -1.40
N LEU A 162 20.26 16.45 -1.56
CA LEU A 162 19.22 17.20 -2.26
C LEU A 162 18.29 17.84 -1.24
N ILE A 163 17.93 19.11 -1.45
CA ILE A 163 16.98 19.83 -0.59
C ILE A 163 15.63 19.89 -1.30
N VAL A 164 14.60 19.29 -0.69
CA VAL A 164 13.22 19.26 -1.22
C VAL A 164 12.26 19.72 -0.13
N GLU A 165 11.51 20.79 -0.38
CA GLU A 165 10.68 21.48 0.63
C GLU A 165 11.44 21.79 1.94
N GLY A 166 12.71 22.21 1.81
CA GLY A 166 13.58 22.54 2.95
C GLY A 166 14.08 21.32 3.75
N LYS A 167 13.78 20.09 3.32
CA LYS A 167 14.25 18.86 3.96
C LYS A 167 15.42 18.26 3.19
N LYS A 168 16.40 17.73 3.94
CA LYS A 168 17.58 17.05 3.38
C LYS A 168 17.23 15.64 2.94
N VAL A 169 17.68 15.29 1.75
CA VAL A 169 17.52 13.97 1.14
C VAL A 169 18.89 13.48 0.70
N HIS A 170 19.42 12.48 1.40
CA HIS A 170 20.75 11.92 1.18
C HIS A 170 20.71 10.82 0.11
N VAL A 171 21.51 10.96 -0.93
CA VAL A 171 21.47 10.09 -2.12
C VAL A 171 22.87 9.76 -2.63
N GLY A 172 22.99 8.65 -3.35
CA GLY A 172 24.16 8.30 -4.16
C GLY A 172 24.05 8.85 -5.58
N LYS A 173 24.99 9.73 -5.96
CA LYS A 173 25.11 10.36 -7.30
C LYS A 173 25.14 9.32 -8.40
N GLN A 174 25.93 8.26 -8.24
CA GLN A 174 26.07 7.17 -9.22
C GLN A 174 24.74 6.47 -9.50
N ILE A 175 23.99 6.08 -8.46
CA ILE A 175 22.70 5.39 -8.61
C ILE A 175 21.70 6.28 -9.35
N LEU A 176 21.57 7.55 -8.92
CA LEU A 176 20.66 8.48 -9.58
C LEU A 176 21.05 8.73 -11.03
N ALA A 177 22.33 9.02 -11.31
CA ALA A 177 22.82 9.25 -12.66
C ALA A 177 22.71 8.03 -13.58
N TRP A 178 22.74 6.82 -13.03
CA TRP A 178 22.50 5.60 -13.79
C TRP A 178 21.06 5.52 -14.28
N HIS A 179 20.11 5.85 -13.40
CA HIS A 179 18.67 5.71 -13.66
C HIS A 179 17.99 6.96 -14.23
N SER A 180 18.64 8.12 -14.19
CA SER A 180 18.11 9.42 -14.62
C SER A 180 19.15 10.22 -15.41
N ARG A 181 18.78 10.66 -16.61
CA ARG A 181 19.64 11.52 -17.44
C ARG A 181 19.78 12.92 -16.86
N PHE A 182 18.69 13.45 -16.29
CA PHE A 182 18.70 14.72 -15.57
C PHE A 182 19.74 14.71 -14.45
N PHE A 183 19.71 13.72 -13.55
CA PHE A 183 20.65 13.65 -12.44
C PHE A 183 22.08 13.35 -12.91
N ARG A 184 22.25 12.64 -14.03
CA ARG A 184 23.57 12.49 -14.65
C ARG A 184 24.15 13.83 -15.08
N ALA A 185 23.36 14.66 -15.76
CA ALA A 185 23.77 16.00 -16.13
C ALA A 185 24.01 16.86 -14.88
N LEU A 186 23.14 16.80 -13.89
CA LEU A 186 23.26 17.58 -12.66
C LEU A 186 24.57 17.28 -11.89
N PHE A 187 24.94 16.01 -11.76
CA PHE A 187 26.08 15.61 -10.94
C PHE A 187 27.42 15.50 -11.68
N TYR A 188 27.40 15.28 -13.00
CA TYR A 188 28.60 14.96 -13.78
C TYR A 188 28.84 15.87 -14.99
N SER A 189 28.14 17.01 -15.05
CA SER A 189 28.45 18.07 -16.01
C SER A 189 29.50 19.04 -15.44
N GLU A 190 30.03 19.91 -16.31
CA GLU A 190 30.91 21.01 -15.94
C GLU A 190 30.15 22.24 -15.37
N PHE A 191 28.85 22.11 -15.07
CA PHE A 191 28.06 23.20 -14.49
C PHE A 191 28.38 23.40 -12.99
N ALA A 192 28.18 24.62 -12.49
CA ALA A 192 28.54 24.98 -11.12
C ALA A 192 27.84 24.12 -10.06
N GLU A 193 26.63 23.66 -10.36
CA GLU A 193 25.80 22.79 -9.53
C GLU A 193 26.47 21.45 -9.22
N SER A 194 27.35 20.93 -10.10
CA SER A 194 28.05 19.67 -9.85
C SER A 194 29.07 19.76 -8.70
N SER A 195 29.50 20.99 -8.37
CA SER A 195 30.43 21.31 -7.29
C SER A 195 29.76 21.73 -5.98
N GLN A 196 28.43 21.80 -5.92
CA GLN A 196 27.71 22.18 -4.71
C GLN A 196 27.57 21.02 -3.71
N ASP A 197 27.71 21.35 -2.42
CA ASP A 197 27.52 20.39 -1.32
C ASP A 197 26.03 20.02 -1.12
N GLU A 198 25.13 20.98 -1.36
CA GLU A 198 23.67 20.81 -1.26
C GLU A 198 22.98 21.44 -2.46
N ILE A 199 22.09 20.69 -3.12
CA ILE A 199 21.37 21.15 -4.33
C ILE A 199 19.87 21.21 -4.04
N THR A 200 19.25 22.37 -4.25
CA THR A 200 17.81 22.55 -4.01
C THR A 200 17.00 22.17 -5.24
N LEU A 201 15.95 21.37 -5.06
CA LEU A 201 14.98 21.03 -6.09
C LEU A 201 13.63 21.68 -5.77
N GLU A 202 13.24 22.64 -6.60
CA GLU A 202 12.00 23.40 -6.44
C GLU A 202 10.78 22.71 -7.09
N ASP A 203 9.58 23.11 -6.68
CA ASP A 203 8.29 22.64 -7.22
C ASP A 203 8.04 21.13 -7.12
N ILE A 204 8.49 20.51 -6.03
CA ILE A 204 8.32 19.07 -5.77
C ILE A 204 7.95 18.87 -4.31
N ARG A 205 6.94 18.03 -4.05
CA ARG A 205 6.62 17.62 -2.68
C ARG A 205 7.65 16.60 -2.19
N HIS A 206 8.18 16.80 -0.98
CA HIS A 206 9.17 15.90 -0.40
C HIS A 206 8.70 14.44 -0.38
N SER A 207 7.44 14.21 -0.01
CA SER A 207 6.86 12.86 0.01
C SER A 207 6.81 12.18 -1.36
N GLU A 208 6.52 12.93 -2.42
CA GLU A 208 6.50 12.40 -3.79
C GLU A 208 7.92 12.11 -4.28
N PHE A 209 8.90 12.94 -3.88
CA PHE A 209 10.29 12.72 -4.23
C PHE A 209 10.86 11.47 -3.55
N VAL A 210 10.56 11.27 -2.26
CA VAL A 210 10.94 10.04 -1.55
C VAL A 210 10.29 8.81 -2.20
N ASP A 211 9.02 8.90 -2.62
CA ASP A 211 8.37 7.82 -3.37
C ASP A 211 9.11 7.54 -4.68
N PHE A 212 9.44 8.56 -5.48
CA PHE A 212 10.25 8.42 -6.70
C PHE A 212 11.60 7.75 -6.43
N LEU A 213 12.33 8.17 -5.40
CA LEU A 213 13.62 7.58 -5.03
C LEU A 213 13.48 6.09 -4.67
N ASN A 214 12.41 5.71 -3.97
CA ASN A 214 12.16 4.30 -3.67
C ASN A 214 11.97 3.43 -4.95
N PHE A 215 11.65 4.00 -6.12
CA PHE A 215 11.61 3.26 -7.39
C PHE A 215 12.92 3.27 -8.18
N VAL A 216 13.78 4.25 -7.91
CA VAL A 216 15.14 4.33 -8.45
C VAL A 216 16.08 3.38 -7.70
N TYR A 217 15.98 3.38 -6.37
CA TYR A 217 16.74 2.51 -5.48
C TYR A 217 16.09 1.12 -5.36
N PRO A 218 16.85 0.06 -5.01
CA PRO A 218 16.34 -1.30 -4.89
C PRO A 218 15.49 -1.50 -3.62
N THR A 219 14.32 -0.84 -3.57
CA THR A 219 13.37 -0.93 -2.45
C THR A 219 12.15 -1.76 -2.83
N SER A 220 11.29 -2.06 -1.87
CA SER A 220 10.07 -2.86 -2.03
C SER A 220 8.81 -2.01 -2.23
N LYS A 221 8.96 -0.72 -2.60
CA LYS A 221 7.81 0.15 -2.88
C LYS A 221 7.05 -0.36 -4.11
N THR A 222 5.72 -0.37 -4.01
CA THR A 222 4.81 -0.80 -5.08
C THR A 222 4.06 0.39 -5.66
N ILE A 223 3.80 0.36 -6.97
CA ILE A 223 2.95 1.35 -7.64
C ILE A 223 1.48 1.02 -7.36
N ASN A 224 0.69 2.06 -7.10
CA ASN A 224 -0.74 2.00 -6.85
C ASN A 224 -1.44 3.23 -7.46
N LYS A 225 -2.75 3.34 -7.26
CA LYS A 225 -3.56 4.43 -7.82
C LYS A 225 -3.17 5.79 -7.22
N GLU A 226 -2.74 5.78 -5.96
CA GLU A 226 -2.42 6.98 -5.20
C GLU A 226 -1.07 7.58 -5.60
N ASN A 227 -0.12 6.76 -6.06
CA ASN A 227 1.23 7.22 -6.40
C ASN A 227 1.56 7.30 -7.89
N VAL A 228 0.86 6.55 -8.75
CA VAL A 228 1.22 6.46 -10.18
C VAL A 228 1.28 7.82 -10.88
N GLU A 229 0.39 8.76 -10.55
CA GLU A 229 0.33 10.07 -11.20
C GLU A 229 1.58 10.91 -10.92
N HIS A 230 1.98 11.05 -9.65
CA HIS A 230 3.16 11.84 -9.32
C HIS A 230 4.45 11.12 -9.73
N LEU A 231 4.48 9.78 -9.72
CA LEU A 231 5.61 9.02 -10.23
C LEU A 231 5.81 9.23 -11.73
N LEU A 232 4.74 9.22 -12.53
CA LEU A 232 4.82 9.56 -13.95
C LEU A 232 5.37 10.98 -14.17
N LYS A 233 4.84 11.95 -13.42
CA LYS A 233 5.29 13.35 -13.49
C LYS A 233 6.78 13.50 -13.15
N LEU A 234 7.25 12.90 -12.06
CA LEU A 234 8.64 12.99 -11.63
C LEU A 234 9.58 12.18 -12.53
N ALA A 235 9.16 11.01 -12.99
CA ALA A 235 9.97 10.19 -13.88
C ALA A 235 10.14 10.82 -15.26
N ASP A 236 9.14 11.55 -15.76
CA ASP A 236 9.26 12.37 -16.97
C ASP A 236 10.17 13.59 -16.72
N ARG A 237 9.90 14.36 -15.64
CA ARG A 237 10.70 15.54 -15.26
C ARG A 237 12.18 15.23 -15.09
N PHE A 238 12.50 14.11 -14.45
CA PHE A 238 13.87 13.70 -14.19
C PHE A 238 14.42 12.73 -15.24
N GLU A 239 13.75 12.53 -16.36
CA GLU A 239 14.20 11.65 -17.43
C GLU A 239 14.65 10.27 -16.90
N ALA A 240 13.75 9.59 -16.19
CA ALA A 240 13.98 8.29 -15.56
C ALA A 240 13.13 7.17 -16.22
N PRO A 241 13.54 6.66 -17.41
CA PRO A 241 12.76 5.70 -18.19
C PRO A 241 12.40 4.41 -17.43
N SER A 242 13.28 3.96 -16.51
CA SER A 242 13.03 2.75 -15.73
C SER A 242 11.82 2.89 -14.80
N VAL A 243 11.58 4.09 -14.24
CA VAL A 243 10.41 4.39 -13.40
C VAL A 243 9.16 4.56 -14.26
N LEU A 244 9.27 5.26 -15.41
CA LEU A 244 8.17 5.37 -16.38
C LEU A 244 7.69 3.99 -16.85
N SER A 245 8.62 3.07 -17.16
CA SER A 245 8.27 1.73 -17.62
C SER A 245 7.53 0.91 -16.56
N LYS A 246 7.93 1.04 -15.28
CA LYS A 246 7.20 0.42 -14.16
C LYS A 246 5.79 1.00 -14.03
N CYS A 247 5.64 2.32 -14.16
CA CYS A 247 4.32 2.98 -14.13
C CYS A 247 3.43 2.53 -15.29
N GLU A 248 3.98 2.45 -16.50
CA GLU A 248 3.28 1.95 -17.69
C GLU A 248 2.79 0.52 -17.48
N GLN A 249 3.66 -0.35 -16.95
CA GLN A 249 3.31 -1.74 -16.66
C GLN A 249 2.16 -1.84 -15.64
N PHE A 250 2.22 -1.07 -14.54
CA PHE A 250 1.14 -1.02 -13.57
C PHE A 250 -0.17 -0.60 -14.23
N LEU A 251 -0.17 0.48 -15.02
CA LEU A 251 -1.38 0.98 -15.66
C LEU A 251 -1.99 -0.01 -16.65
N ILE A 252 -1.18 -0.75 -17.42
CA ILE A 252 -1.65 -1.81 -18.32
C ILE A 252 -2.53 -2.82 -17.55
N PHE A 253 -2.05 -3.32 -16.41
CA PHE A 253 -2.76 -4.32 -15.60
C PHE A 253 -3.76 -3.75 -14.60
N SER A 254 -3.81 -2.43 -14.43
CA SER A 254 -4.73 -1.77 -13.52
C SER A 254 -6.17 -1.78 -14.03
N ASN A 255 -7.12 -1.61 -13.11
CA ASN A 255 -8.55 -1.38 -13.40
C ASN A 255 -8.87 0.11 -13.67
N GLU A 256 -7.87 0.93 -14.01
CA GLU A 256 -8.11 2.33 -14.41
C GLU A 256 -8.95 2.41 -15.68
N HIS A 257 -9.77 3.45 -15.78
CA HIS A 257 -10.61 3.65 -16.96
C HIS A 257 -9.74 3.91 -18.20
N VAL A 258 -10.18 3.42 -19.37
CA VAL A 258 -9.41 3.51 -20.62
C VAL A 258 -9.03 4.96 -20.99
N VAL A 259 -9.90 5.93 -20.68
CA VAL A 259 -9.63 7.36 -20.90
C VAL A 259 -8.45 7.85 -20.06
N VAL A 260 -8.34 7.42 -18.80
CA VAL A 260 -7.21 7.76 -17.93
C VAL A 260 -5.92 7.15 -18.47
N LYS A 261 -5.98 5.88 -18.90
CA LYS A 261 -4.84 5.21 -19.53
C LYS A 261 -4.38 5.94 -20.80
N LEU A 262 -5.30 6.34 -21.68
CA LEU A 262 -5.00 7.08 -22.91
C LEU A 262 -4.41 8.47 -22.62
N LYS A 263 -4.97 9.19 -21.64
CA LYS A 263 -4.45 10.48 -21.16
C LYS A 263 -2.99 10.39 -20.76
N TYR A 264 -2.63 9.41 -19.93
CA TYR A 264 -1.24 9.19 -19.53
C TYR A 264 -0.37 8.70 -20.67
N SER A 265 -0.91 7.86 -21.56
CA SER A 265 -0.18 7.35 -22.71
C SER A 265 0.33 8.46 -23.62
N GLU A 266 -0.51 9.45 -23.93
CA GLU A 266 -0.13 10.58 -24.78
C GLU A 266 0.78 11.55 -24.04
N LYS A 267 0.41 11.93 -22.80
CA LYS A 267 1.17 12.90 -22.01
C LYS A 267 2.62 12.48 -21.80
N TYR A 268 2.87 11.20 -21.55
CA TYR A 268 4.19 10.65 -21.22
C TYR A 268 4.79 9.78 -22.33
N ARG A 269 4.19 9.77 -23.53
CA ARG A 269 4.64 9.01 -24.71
C ARG A 269 4.82 7.51 -24.44
N LEU A 270 3.85 6.90 -23.75
CA LEU A 270 3.84 5.49 -23.36
C LEU A 270 3.01 4.67 -24.36
N SER A 271 3.65 4.14 -25.41
CA SER A 271 2.96 3.48 -26.51
C SER A 271 2.33 2.13 -26.14
N ARG A 272 2.91 1.37 -25.19
CA ARG A 272 2.42 0.02 -24.88
C ARG A 272 1.07 0.07 -24.18
N ILE A 273 0.88 1.05 -23.30
CA ILE A 273 -0.43 1.30 -22.67
C ILE A 273 -1.46 1.84 -23.68
N GLN A 274 -1.06 2.69 -24.64
CA GLN A 274 -1.96 3.16 -25.70
C GLN A 274 -2.46 1.98 -26.53
N ASP A 275 -1.54 1.14 -27.02
CA ASP A 275 -1.83 -0.07 -27.80
C ASP A 275 -2.73 -1.04 -27.03
N ASN A 276 -2.43 -1.30 -25.76
CA ASN A 276 -3.23 -2.18 -24.93
C ASN A 276 -4.65 -1.63 -24.72
N SER A 277 -4.77 -0.33 -24.48
CA SER A 277 -6.05 0.38 -24.30
C SER A 277 -6.90 0.33 -25.57
N LEU A 278 -6.30 0.57 -26.73
CA LEU A 278 -7.00 0.51 -28.03
C LEU A 278 -7.41 -0.92 -28.42
N LYS A 279 -6.60 -1.93 -28.07
CA LYS A 279 -6.95 -3.35 -28.28
C LYS A 279 -8.13 -3.80 -27.42
N ALA A 280 -8.27 -3.24 -26.21
CA ALA A 280 -9.39 -3.53 -25.32
C ALA A 280 -10.73 -2.96 -25.82
N LEU A 281 -10.70 -1.95 -26.70
CA LEU A 281 -11.89 -1.41 -27.37
C LEU A 281 -12.24 -2.30 -28.57
N THR A 282 -13.27 -3.13 -28.43
CA THR A 282 -13.68 -4.12 -29.43
C THR A 282 -14.94 -3.72 -30.19
N THR A 283 -15.63 -2.65 -29.79
CA THR A 283 -16.88 -2.18 -30.41
C THR A 283 -16.93 -0.67 -30.55
N CYS A 284 -17.64 -0.17 -31.57
CA CYS A 284 -17.87 1.27 -31.75
C CYS A 284 -18.63 1.89 -30.58
N ALA A 285 -19.55 1.15 -29.96
CA ALA A 285 -20.29 1.61 -28.79
C ALA A 285 -19.35 2.01 -27.63
N GLN A 286 -18.32 1.21 -27.34
CA GLN A 286 -17.34 1.55 -26.30
C GLN A 286 -16.59 2.86 -26.60
N ILE A 287 -16.28 3.12 -27.87
CA ILE A 287 -15.60 4.36 -28.30
C ILE A 287 -16.53 5.57 -28.15
N ILE A 288 -17.81 5.42 -28.51
CA ILE A 288 -18.84 6.48 -28.43
C ILE A 288 -19.16 6.86 -26.98
N GLU A 289 -18.96 5.94 -26.03
CA GLU A 289 -19.15 6.23 -24.60
C GLU A 289 -17.98 7.01 -23.97
N LEU A 290 -16.76 6.96 -24.56
CA LEU A 290 -15.57 7.62 -23.99
C LEU A 290 -15.75 9.12 -23.71
N PRO A 291 -16.38 9.93 -24.60
CA PRO A 291 -16.64 11.35 -24.35
C PRO A 291 -17.42 11.68 -23.08
N LYS A 292 -18.13 10.70 -22.49
CA LYS A 292 -18.85 10.89 -21.22
C LYS A 292 -17.91 10.93 -20.00
N HIS A 293 -16.69 10.40 -20.13
CA HIS A 293 -15.73 10.40 -19.03
C HIS A 293 -15.18 11.82 -18.78
N PRO A 294 -15.07 12.30 -17.53
CA PRO A 294 -14.63 13.66 -17.22
C PRO A 294 -13.26 14.03 -17.84
N ASP A 295 -12.31 13.10 -17.82
CA ASP A 295 -10.97 13.31 -18.39
C ASP A 295 -10.90 13.27 -19.92
N TYR A 296 -11.98 12.94 -20.64
CA TYR A 296 -11.90 12.79 -22.11
C TYR A 296 -11.44 14.07 -22.79
N LYS A 297 -11.88 15.23 -22.27
CA LYS A 297 -11.48 16.55 -22.77
C LYS A 297 -9.99 16.84 -22.62
N SER A 298 -9.28 16.09 -21.77
CA SER A 298 -7.83 16.22 -21.57
C SER A 298 -7.00 15.37 -22.55
N LEU A 299 -7.64 14.55 -23.38
CA LEU A 299 -6.96 13.80 -24.43
C LEU A 299 -6.49 14.76 -25.52
N GLY A 300 -5.27 14.55 -26.03
CA GLY A 300 -4.70 15.36 -27.09
C GLY A 300 -5.07 14.84 -28.49
N GLY A 301 -4.59 15.54 -29.51
CA GLY A 301 -4.94 15.25 -30.90
C GLY A 301 -4.49 13.86 -31.36
N CYS A 302 -3.32 13.39 -30.91
CA CYS A 302 -2.80 12.09 -31.32
C CYS A 302 -3.72 10.95 -30.85
N THR A 303 -4.25 11.04 -29.63
CA THR A 303 -5.21 10.05 -29.11
C THR A 303 -6.53 10.09 -29.88
N HIS A 304 -7.06 11.28 -30.18
CA HIS A 304 -8.30 11.40 -30.97
C HIS A 304 -8.15 10.77 -32.36
N THR A 305 -7.01 10.99 -33.03
CA THR A 305 -6.72 10.39 -34.33
C THR A 305 -6.71 8.87 -34.28
N VAL A 306 -6.03 8.26 -33.32
CA VAL A 306 -5.98 6.78 -33.22
C VAL A 306 -7.32 6.17 -32.81
N LEU A 307 -8.13 6.88 -32.01
CA LEU A 307 -9.51 6.46 -31.71
C LEU A 307 -10.39 6.48 -32.97
N LEU A 308 -10.23 7.49 -33.84
CA LEU A 308 -10.95 7.55 -35.11
C LEU A 308 -10.55 6.41 -36.04
N HIS A 309 -9.24 6.17 -36.22
CA HIS A 309 -8.76 5.03 -37.01
C HIS A 309 -9.29 3.71 -36.47
N LYS A 310 -9.23 3.52 -35.14
CA LYS A 310 -9.79 2.32 -34.50
C LYS A 310 -11.28 2.16 -34.76
N MET A 311 -12.05 3.26 -34.77
CA MET A 311 -13.47 3.23 -35.10
C MET A 311 -13.71 2.85 -36.57
N ILE A 312 -12.92 3.37 -37.50
CA ILE A 312 -12.97 3.01 -38.93
C ILE A 312 -12.70 1.51 -39.09
N ASP A 313 -11.64 0.98 -38.47
CA ASP A 313 -11.28 -0.45 -38.55
C ASP A 313 -12.43 -1.35 -38.06
N LEU A 314 -13.07 -0.97 -36.95
CA LEU A 314 -14.20 -1.73 -36.39
C LEU A 314 -15.43 -1.73 -37.31
N VAL A 315 -15.73 -0.60 -37.96
CA VAL A 315 -16.84 -0.50 -38.94
C VAL A 315 -16.53 -1.34 -40.18
N SER A 316 -15.30 -1.27 -40.70
CA SER A 316 -14.88 -2.05 -41.86
C SER A 316 -14.99 -3.55 -41.60
N LEU A 317 -14.59 -4.04 -40.42
CA LEU A 317 -14.71 -5.45 -40.05
C LEU A 317 -16.17 -5.94 -39.97
N GLN A 318 -17.10 -5.09 -39.53
CA GLN A 318 -18.53 -5.41 -39.51
C GLN A 318 -19.13 -5.51 -40.92
N SER A 319 -18.63 -4.73 -41.88
CA SER A 319 -19.11 -4.74 -43.27
C SER A 319 -18.67 -5.97 -44.09
N VAL A 320 -17.68 -6.73 -43.62
CA VAL A 320 -17.09 -7.88 -44.34
C VAL A 320 -17.59 -9.24 -43.81
N SER A 321 -18.38 -9.26 -42.74
CA SER A 321 -18.95 -10.51 -42.21
C SER A 321 -20.12 -10.99 -43.10
N PRO A 322 -20.03 -12.15 -43.78
CA PRO A 322 -21.12 -12.66 -44.61
C PRO A 322 -22.33 -13.02 -43.73
N LYS A 323 -23.54 -12.72 -44.22
CA LYS A 323 -24.79 -13.28 -43.69
C LYS A 323 -24.86 -14.78 -43.93
#